data_AF-A4TYN6-F1
#
_entry.id   AF-A4TYN6-F1
#
_cell.length_a   1.000
_cell.length_b   1.000
_cell.length_c   1.000
_cell.angle_alpha   90.00
_cell.angle_beta   90.00
_cell.angle_gamma   90.00
#
_symmetry.space_group_name_H-M   'P 1'
#
loop_
_entity.id
_entity.type
_entity.pdbx_description
1 polymer ?
#
loop_
_entity_poly.entity_id
_entity_poly.type
_entity_poly.pdbx_seq_one_letter_code
_entity_poly.pdbx_strand_id
1 'polypeptide(L)'
;MTTLVSWPTRLPLPTYDGYALEPESAVSRTDMESGPARQRRRFTQTPTRIPVRWRMSAVDFATFEAWFRLKLDDGADWFAISLLGGSGIAAHEARFVGQGNAPYKAVPSRGGAWIVTSVLEVRERPMLDAGALEILLAEDVVVLFANIQTLHSTLHVGLPVSIRW
;
A
#
# COMPACT_ATOMS: atom_id res chain seq x y z
N MET A 1 1.14 20.04 12.10
CA MET A 1 0.91 19.03 11.05
C MET A 1 2.17 18.98 10.21
N THR A 2 2.94 17.89 10.30
CA THR A 2 4.13 17.71 9.45
C THR A 2 3.64 17.31 8.06
N THR A 3 3.86 18.16 7.06
CA THR A 3 3.51 17.84 5.66
C THR A 3 4.55 16.85 5.12
N LEU A 4 4.12 15.64 4.78
CA LEU A 4 5.00 14.63 4.19
C LEU A 4 5.47 15.06 2.81
N VAL A 5 6.75 14.81 2.51
CA VAL A 5 7.27 14.95 1.15
C VAL A 5 6.54 13.97 0.25
N SER A 6 6.07 14.42 -0.91
CA SER A 6 5.41 13.55 -1.88
C SER A 6 6.40 13.05 -2.92
N TRP A 7 6.16 11.84 -3.42
CA TRP A 7 6.86 11.30 -4.58
C TRP A 7 6.75 12.28 -5.76
N PRO A 8 7.87 12.62 -6.44
CA PRO A 8 7.83 13.58 -7.54
C PRO A 8 6.94 13.07 -8.68
N THR A 9 5.96 13.86 -9.09
CA THR A 9 5.00 13.49 -10.15
C THR A 9 5.63 13.24 -11.52
N ARG A 10 6.83 13.79 -11.77
CA ARG A 10 7.63 13.50 -12.98
C ARG A 10 8.19 12.07 -12.98
N LEU A 11 8.53 11.53 -11.81
CA LEU A 11 9.16 10.22 -11.72
C LEU A 11 8.10 9.12 -11.91
N PRO A 12 8.42 8.06 -12.67
CA PRO A 12 7.49 6.96 -12.87
C PRO A 12 7.16 6.26 -11.54
N LEU A 13 5.96 5.71 -11.45
CA LEU A 13 5.61 4.80 -10.37
C LEU A 13 6.36 3.46 -10.51
N PRO A 14 6.50 2.68 -9.42
CA PRO A 14 7.12 1.36 -9.51
C PRO A 14 6.38 0.44 -10.49
N THR A 15 7.14 -0.39 -11.20
CA THR A 15 6.64 -1.51 -11.97
C THR A 15 6.22 -2.65 -11.06
N TYR A 16 5.34 -3.53 -11.54
CA TYR A 16 4.93 -4.74 -10.81
C TYR A 16 5.94 -5.89 -10.85
N ASP A 17 7.03 -5.74 -11.62
CA ASP A 17 8.09 -6.76 -11.68
C ASP A 17 8.85 -6.83 -10.35
N GLY A 18 8.80 -8.00 -9.71
CA GLY A 18 9.34 -8.23 -8.36
C GLY A 18 8.52 -7.59 -7.24
N TYR A 19 7.32 -7.07 -7.53
CA TYR A 19 6.46 -6.43 -6.54
C TYR A 19 5.80 -7.46 -5.63
N ALA A 20 5.94 -7.29 -4.32
CA ALA A 20 5.34 -8.15 -3.31
C ALA A 20 4.86 -7.31 -2.14
N LEU A 21 3.81 -7.78 -1.46
CA LEU A 21 3.37 -7.21 -0.20
C LEU A 21 3.78 -8.19 0.89
N GLU A 22 4.79 -7.81 1.69
CA GLU A 22 5.32 -8.65 2.77
C GLU A 22 5.05 -7.98 4.13
N PRO A 23 3.88 -8.20 4.75
CA PRO A 23 3.62 -7.72 6.10
C PRO A 23 4.58 -8.38 7.08
N GLU A 24 5.20 -7.59 7.95
CA GLU A 24 6.02 -8.15 9.02
C GLU A 24 5.13 -8.91 10.04
N SER A 25 5.72 -9.88 10.74
CA SER A 25 4.99 -10.68 11.73
C SER A 25 4.61 -9.83 12.94
N ALA A 26 3.32 -9.51 13.07
CA ALA A 26 2.77 -8.81 14.23
C ALA A 26 2.77 -9.65 15.53
N VAL A 27 3.18 -10.92 15.42
CA VAL A 27 2.84 -11.96 16.38
C VAL A 27 4.11 -12.62 16.91
N SER A 28 4.26 -12.63 18.23
CA SER A 28 5.34 -13.33 18.92
C SER A 28 4.81 -14.64 19.48
N ARG A 29 5.50 -15.74 19.16
CA ARG A 29 5.24 -17.08 19.67
C ARG A 29 6.29 -17.39 20.75
N THR A 30 5.83 -17.90 21.88
CA THR A 30 6.71 -18.41 22.94
C THR A 30 6.39 -19.89 23.13
N ASP A 31 7.39 -20.73 22.89
CA ASP A 31 7.28 -22.17 23.12
C ASP A 31 7.39 -22.45 24.62
N MET A 32 6.61 -23.42 25.08
CA MET A 32 6.58 -23.85 26.48
C MET A 32 7.26 -25.21 26.60
N GLU A 33 7.89 -25.46 27.75
CA GLU A 33 8.54 -26.74 28.06
C GLU A 33 7.55 -27.91 28.06
N SER A 34 6.28 -27.64 28.36
CA SER A 34 5.16 -28.56 28.14
C SER A 34 3.87 -27.77 27.86
N GLY A 35 3.01 -28.30 26.99
CA GLY A 35 1.74 -27.69 26.60
C GLY A 35 1.79 -26.82 25.32
N PRO A 36 0.62 -26.31 24.87
CA PRO A 36 0.52 -25.53 23.64
C PRO A 36 1.21 -24.17 23.76
N ALA A 37 1.97 -23.81 22.73
CA ALA A 37 2.67 -22.53 22.65
C ALA A 37 1.69 -21.34 22.75
N ARG A 38 2.08 -20.30 23.51
CA ARG A 38 1.26 -19.09 23.65
C ARG A 38 1.61 -18.12 22.54
N GLN A 39 0.58 -17.62 21.85
CA GLN A 39 0.72 -16.65 20.77
C GLN A 39 0.05 -15.33 21.19
N ARG A 40 0.78 -14.22 21.06
CA ARG A 40 0.23 -12.87 21.33
C ARG A 40 0.49 -11.93 20.16
N ARG A 41 -0.53 -11.15 19.78
CA ARG A 41 -0.35 -10.01 18.88
C ARG A 41 0.38 -8.91 19.66
N ARG A 42 1.58 -8.54 19.22
CA ARG A 42 2.41 -7.52 19.87
C ARG A 42 2.15 -6.13 19.32
N PHE A 43 1.80 -6.04 18.03
CA PHE A 43 1.57 -4.78 17.34
C PHE A 43 0.22 -4.79 16.61
N THR A 44 -0.50 -3.68 16.71
CA THR A 44 -1.74 -3.48 15.94
C THR A 44 -1.43 -3.04 14.52
N GLN A 45 -0.43 -2.17 14.37
CA GLN A 45 0.09 -1.75 13.08
C GLN A 45 1.44 -2.41 12.85
N THR A 46 1.57 -3.11 11.74
CA THR A 46 2.80 -3.77 11.38
C THR A 46 3.26 -3.25 10.03
N PRO A 47 4.48 -2.72 9.93
CA PRO A 47 5.00 -2.25 8.67
C PRO A 47 4.99 -3.37 7.62
N THR A 48 4.72 -2.99 6.38
CA THR A 48 4.78 -3.89 5.22
C THR A 48 5.99 -3.52 4.40
N ARG A 49 6.82 -4.52 4.06
CA ARG A 49 7.93 -4.35 3.11
C ARG A 49 7.42 -4.59 1.70
N ILE A 50 7.75 -3.67 0.80
CA ILE A 50 7.35 -3.71 -0.60
C ILE A 50 8.62 -3.56 -1.44
N PRO A 51 9.17 -4.66 -2.01
CA PRO A 51 10.17 -4.54 -3.06
C PRO A 51 9.58 -3.78 -4.24
N VAL A 52 10.31 -2.75 -4.68
CA VAL A 52 9.91 -1.85 -5.76
C VAL A 52 11.01 -1.78 -6.80
N ARG A 53 10.57 -1.67 -8.05
CA ARG A 53 11.43 -1.53 -9.22
C ARG A 53 10.94 -0.38 -10.06
N TRP A 54 11.82 0.54 -10.43
CA TRP A 54 11.56 1.61 -11.37
C TRP A 54 12.40 1.44 -12.63
N ARG A 55 11.83 1.80 -13.78
CA ARG A 55 12.58 2.00 -15.02
C ARG A 55 12.60 3.50 -15.30
N MET A 56 13.78 4.10 -15.18
CA MET A 56 13.99 5.55 -15.28
C MET A 56 14.83 5.88 -16.51
N SER A 57 14.61 7.03 -17.15
CA SER A 57 15.60 7.60 -18.08
C SER A 57 16.82 8.12 -17.31
N ALA A 58 17.89 8.51 -18.02
CA ALA A 58 19.05 9.14 -17.38
C ALA A 58 18.68 10.42 -16.60
N VAL A 59 17.77 11.24 -17.15
CA VAL A 59 17.30 12.47 -16.50
C VAL A 59 16.42 12.17 -15.28
N ASP A 60 15.56 11.15 -15.39
CA ASP A 60 14.73 10.73 -14.25
C ASP A 60 15.58 10.18 -13.12
N PHE A 61 16.62 9.38 -13.44
CA PHE A 61 17.52 8.85 -12.43
C PHE A 61 18.30 9.97 -11.72
N ALA A 62 18.88 10.92 -12.46
CA ALA A 62 19.53 12.08 -11.85
C ALA A 62 18.58 12.91 -10.98
N THR A 63 17.32 13.04 -11.40
CA THR A 63 16.27 13.72 -10.61
C THR A 63 15.96 12.94 -9.34
N PHE A 64 15.86 11.61 -9.43
CA PHE A 64 15.66 10.72 -8.28
C PHE A 64 16.80 10.84 -7.26
N GLU A 65 18.06 10.81 -7.69
CA GLU A 65 19.22 10.95 -6.80
C GLU A 65 19.21 12.28 -6.04
N ALA A 66 18.95 13.38 -6.76
CA ALA A 66 18.86 14.70 -6.15
C ALA A 66 17.69 14.80 -5.17
N TRP A 67 16.52 14.29 -5.52
CA TRP A 67 15.35 14.28 -4.63
C TRP A 67 15.58 13.41 -3.40
N PHE A 68 16.10 12.20 -3.57
CA PHE A 68 16.39 11.26 -2.50
C PHE A 68 17.33 11.87 -1.46
N ARG A 69 18.42 12.49 -1.90
CA ARG A 69 19.38 13.15 -1.00
C ARG A 69 18.82 14.44 -0.38
N LEU A 70 18.28 15.34 -1.20
CA LEU A 70 17.95 16.71 -0.76
C LEU A 70 16.57 16.85 -0.09
N LYS A 71 15.67 15.88 -0.30
CA LYS A 71 14.30 15.93 0.23
C LYS A 71 13.97 14.82 1.21
N LEU A 72 14.70 13.70 1.19
CA LEU A 72 14.45 12.56 2.10
C LEU A 72 15.60 12.25 3.06
N ASP A 73 16.59 13.13 3.19
CA ASP A 73 17.76 12.92 4.06
C ASP A 73 18.41 11.55 3.81
N ASP A 74 18.76 11.32 2.53
CA ASP A 74 19.30 10.04 2.05
C ASP A 74 18.41 8.83 2.38
N GLY A 75 17.09 9.04 2.36
CA GLY A 75 16.06 8.01 2.53
C GLY A 75 15.65 7.75 3.99
N ALA A 76 16.16 8.52 4.95
CA ALA A 76 15.81 8.40 6.36
C ALA A 76 14.38 8.86 6.67
N ASP A 77 13.85 9.81 5.89
CA ASP A 77 12.53 10.41 6.09
C ASP A 77 11.39 9.64 5.43
N TRP A 78 10.19 9.81 6.00
CA TRP A 78 8.93 9.28 5.46
C TRP A 78 8.40 10.16 4.34
N PHE A 79 7.80 9.53 3.33
CA PHE A 79 7.24 10.22 2.18
C PHE A 79 5.96 9.55 1.69
N ALA A 80 5.13 10.31 0.97
CA ALA A 80 3.90 9.80 0.38
C ALA A 80 4.14 9.31 -1.06
N ILE A 81 3.72 8.09 -1.38
CA ILE A 81 3.78 7.52 -2.73
C ILE A 81 2.55 6.66 -3.04
N SER A 82 2.08 6.70 -4.28
CA SER A 82 1.00 5.83 -4.74
C SER A 82 1.54 4.43 -5.05
N LEU A 83 1.03 3.43 -4.34
CA LEU A 83 1.44 2.02 -4.46
C LEU A 83 0.21 1.13 -4.59
N LEU A 84 0.38 -0.03 -5.22
CA LEU A 84 -0.68 -1.03 -5.34
C LEU A 84 -0.83 -1.79 -4.01
N GLY A 85 -2.02 -1.74 -3.44
CA GLY A 85 -2.44 -2.51 -2.26
C GLY A 85 -3.63 -3.41 -2.56
N GLY A 86 -4.17 -4.05 -1.51
CA GLY A 86 -5.31 -4.96 -1.63
C GLY A 86 -6.62 -4.29 -2.09
N SER A 87 -6.78 -2.99 -1.83
CA SER A 87 -7.91 -2.17 -2.27
C SER A 87 -7.64 -1.39 -3.57
N GLY A 88 -6.56 -1.73 -4.29
CA GLY A 88 -6.12 -1.01 -5.49
C GLY A 88 -4.96 -0.03 -5.24
N ILE A 89 -4.76 0.90 -6.16
CA ILE A 89 -3.70 1.92 -6.06
C ILE A 89 -4.15 3.01 -5.09
N ALA A 90 -3.39 3.21 -4.02
CA ALA A 90 -3.67 4.23 -3.02
C ALA A 90 -2.39 4.95 -2.57
N ALA A 91 -2.53 6.11 -1.95
CA ALA A 91 -1.42 6.80 -1.31
C ALA A 91 -0.98 6.03 -0.05
N HIS A 92 0.32 5.85 0.09
CA HIS A 92 0.95 5.16 1.20
C HIS A 92 2.07 6.04 1.77
N GLU A 93 2.22 6.02 3.09
CA GLU A 93 3.39 6.57 3.76
C GLU A 93 4.49 5.52 3.78
N ALA A 94 5.57 5.81 3.05
CA ALA A 94 6.68 4.89 2.83
C ALA A 94 8.00 5.50 3.29
N ARG A 95 8.97 4.63 3.54
CA ARG A 95 10.37 4.99 3.77
C ARG A 95 11.28 3.99 3.07
N PHE A 96 12.44 4.45 2.62
CA PHE A 96 13.46 3.57 2.05
C PHE A 96 14.14 2.76 3.16
N VAL A 97 14.09 1.43 3.04
CA VAL A 97 14.89 0.52 3.88
C VAL A 97 15.97 -0.16 3.05
N GLY A 98 15.73 -0.28 1.73
CA GLY A 98 16.69 -0.86 0.81
C GLY A 98 16.94 -2.34 1.07
N GLN A 99 18.06 -2.84 0.55
CA GLN A 99 18.46 -4.23 0.70
C GLN A 99 19.90 -4.31 1.22
N GLY A 100 20.08 -4.82 2.43
CA GLY A 100 21.38 -4.82 3.09
C GLY A 100 21.82 -3.42 3.51
N ASN A 101 23.06 -3.04 3.21
CA ASN A 101 23.63 -1.74 3.60
C ASN A 101 23.38 -0.62 2.58
N ALA A 102 22.55 -0.84 1.55
CA ALA A 102 22.28 0.13 0.50
C ALA A 102 20.78 0.47 0.43
N PRO A 103 20.40 1.78 0.42
CA PRO A 103 19.00 2.18 0.40
C PRO A 103 18.30 1.88 -0.94
N TYR A 104 19.05 1.85 -2.04
CA TYR A 104 18.59 1.38 -3.35
C TYR A 104 19.78 0.86 -4.16
N LYS A 105 19.49 0.16 -5.26
CA LYS A 105 20.47 -0.29 -6.26
C LYS A 105 20.03 0.21 -7.63
N ALA A 106 20.94 0.87 -8.35
CA ALA A 106 20.69 1.32 -9.73
C ALA A 106 21.60 0.56 -10.69
N VAL A 107 21.03 0.00 -11.76
CA VAL A 107 21.75 -0.77 -12.78
C VAL A 107 21.43 -0.18 -14.16
N PRO A 108 22.43 0.12 -15.00
CA PRO A 108 22.17 0.58 -16.36
C PRO A 108 21.55 -0.54 -17.20
N SER A 109 20.62 -0.17 -18.06
CA SER A 109 19.88 -1.06 -18.96
C SER A 109 20.02 -0.60 -20.41
N ARG A 110 19.86 -1.53 -21.36
CA ARG A 110 19.92 -1.21 -22.79
C ARG A 110 18.90 -0.10 -23.14
N GLY A 111 19.32 0.81 -24.01
CA GLY A 111 18.53 1.98 -24.41
C GLY A 111 18.68 3.20 -23.51
N GLY A 112 19.74 3.29 -22.69
CA GLY A 112 20.04 4.48 -21.87
C GLY A 112 19.11 4.66 -20.66
N ALA A 113 18.43 3.58 -20.26
CA ALA A 113 17.56 3.56 -19.09
C ALA A 113 18.31 3.01 -17.86
N TRP A 114 17.85 3.39 -16.68
CA TRP A 114 18.30 2.86 -15.39
C TRP A 114 17.19 2.02 -14.77
N ILE A 115 17.56 0.85 -14.26
CA ILE A 115 16.69 0.04 -13.41
C ILE A 115 17.08 0.31 -11.97
N VAL A 116 16.18 0.95 -11.24
CA VAL A 116 16.37 1.27 -9.82
C VAL A 116 15.52 0.31 -9.02
N THR A 117 16.11 -0.40 -8.07
CA THR A 117 15.43 -1.34 -7.18
C THR A 117 15.66 -0.96 -5.73
N SER A 118 14.62 -1.06 -4.91
CA SER A 118 14.69 -0.82 -3.46
C SER A 118 13.61 -1.63 -2.74
N VAL A 119 13.63 -1.60 -1.41
CA VAL A 119 12.54 -2.07 -0.56
C VAL A 119 12.01 -0.86 0.22
N LEU A 120 10.71 -0.62 0.08
CA LEU A 120 10.00 0.38 0.85
C LEU A 120 9.35 -0.27 2.07
N GLU A 121 9.49 0.36 3.23
CA GLU A 121 8.69 0.07 4.41
C GLU A 121 7.49 1.00 4.44
N VAL A 122 6.29 0.43 4.58
CA VAL A 122 5.02 1.16 4.60
C VAL A 122 4.34 0.96 5.95
N ARG A 123 3.98 2.05 6.64
CA ARG A 123 3.41 2.01 8.00
C ARG A 123 1.94 1.64 8.03
N GLU A 124 1.13 2.33 7.23
CA GLU A 124 -0.31 2.13 7.18
C GLU A 124 -0.73 1.86 5.73
N ARG A 125 -1.36 0.71 5.51
CA ARG A 125 -1.96 0.39 4.22
C ARG A 125 -3.45 0.63 4.31
N PRO A 126 -4.03 1.38 3.35
CA PRO A 126 -5.46 1.41 3.16
C PRO A 126 -6.00 -0.02 3.04
N MET A 127 -6.98 -0.33 3.88
CA MET A 127 -7.66 -1.61 3.91
C MET A 127 -9.16 -1.38 4.04
N LEU A 128 -9.94 -2.42 3.77
CA LEU A 128 -11.38 -2.39 4.04
C LEU A 128 -11.61 -2.09 5.53
N ASP A 129 -12.57 -1.21 5.79
CA ASP A 129 -13.03 -0.99 7.15
C ASP A 129 -13.90 -2.17 7.63
N ALA A 130 -14.24 -2.17 8.91
CA ALA A 130 -15.01 -3.25 9.50
C ALA A 130 -16.39 -3.39 8.83
N GLY A 131 -17.06 -2.27 8.52
CA GLY A 131 -18.38 -2.28 7.89
C GLY A 131 -18.36 -2.91 6.49
N ALA A 132 -17.41 -2.50 5.65
CA ALA A 132 -17.24 -3.08 4.33
C ALA A 132 -16.88 -4.57 4.41
N LEU A 133 -16.03 -4.96 5.37
CA LEU A 133 -15.68 -6.37 5.57
C LEU A 133 -16.90 -7.23 5.91
N GLU A 134 -17.72 -6.80 6.87
CA GLU A 134 -18.92 -7.54 7.28
C GLU A 134 -19.89 -7.74 6.11
N ILE A 135 -20.12 -6.70 5.30
CA ILE A 135 -20.97 -6.80 4.11
C ILE A 135 -20.39 -7.82 3.12
N LEU A 136 -19.10 -7.73 2.82
CA LEU A 136 -18.45 -8.61 1.84
C LEU A 136 -18.36 -10.08 2.30
N LEU A 137 -18.42 -10.35 3.61
CA LEU A 137 -18.44 -11.70 4.16
C LEU A 137 -19.87 -12.28 4.24
N ALA A 138 -20.88 -11.42 4.45
CA ALA A 138 -22.26 -11.84 4.57
C ALA A 138 -22.98 -11.99 3.23
N GLU A 139 -22.62 -11.16 2.24
CA GLU A 139 -23.39 -10.99 1.01
C GLU A 139 -22.63 -11.42 -0.24
N ASP A 140 -23.37 -11.92 -1.23
CA ASP A 140 -22.85 -12.03 -2.60
C ASP A 140 -22.88 -10.64 -3.25
N VAL A 141 -21.68 -10.08 -3.40
CA VAL A 141 -21.46 -8.73 -3.93
C VAL A 141 -22.01 -8.56 -5.35
N VAL A 142 -21.91 -9.59 -6.19
CA VAL A 142 -22.40 -9.52 -7.57
C VAL A 142 -23.91 -9.44 -7.59
N VAL A 143 -24.57 -10.25 -6.75
CA VAL A 143 -26.03 -10.21 -6.56
C VAL A 143 -26.46 -8.90 -5.93
N LEU A 144 -25.73 -8.40 -4.93
CA LEU A 144 -25.99 -7.11 -4.30
C LEU A 144 -25.99 -6.00 -5.36
N PHE A 145 -24.95 -5.91 -6.18
CA PHE A 145 -24.84 -4.92 -7.26
C PHE A 145 -25.95 -5.07 -8.30
N ALA A 146 -26.29 -6.30 -8.70
CA ALA A 146 -27.37 -6.55 -9.66
C ALA A 146 -28.74 -6.07 -9.13
N ASN A 147 -28.95 -6.10 -7.81
CA ASN A 147 -30.21 -5.75 -7.17
C ASN A 147 -30.32 -4.28 -6.77
N ILE A 148 -29.24 -3.47 -6.85
CA ILE A 148 -29.27 -2.04 -6.48
C ILE A 148 -30.36 -1.29 -7.25
N GLN A 149 -30.48 -1.53 -8.55
CA GLN A 149 -31.45 -0.82 -9.38
C GLN A 149 -32.88 -1.22 -9.04
N THR A 150 -33.10 -2.50 -8.74
CA THR A 150 -34.41 -3.02 -8.30
C THR A 150 -34.80 -2.41 -6.96
N LEU A 151 -33.90 -2.42 -5.97
CA LEU A 151 -34.13 -1.78 -4.68
C LEU A 151 -34.43 -0.29 -4.84
N HIS A 152 -33.64 0.44 -5.63
CA HIS A 152 -33.85 1.86 -5.90
C HIS A 152 -35.24 2.12 -6.49
N SER A 153 -35.63 1.34 -7.50
CA SER A 153 -36.97 1.43 -8.09
C SER A 153 -38.06 1.12 -7.07
N THR A 154 -37.91 0.07 -6.27
CA THR A 154 -38.88 -0.26 -5.22
C THR A 154 -39.02 0.87 -4.20
N LEU A 155 -37.92 1.46 -3.74
CA LEU A 155 -37.93 2.53 -2.73
C LEU A 155 -38.53 3.84 -3.26
N HIS A 156 -38.19 4.24 -4.49
CA HIS A 156 -38.57 5.55 -5.04
C HIS A 156 -39.84 5.54 -5.88
N VAL A 157 -40.24 4.39 -6.43
CA VAL A 157 -41.39 4.27 -7.33
C VAL A 157 -42.46 3.35 -6.75
N GLY A 158 -42.04 2.22 -6.16
CA GLY A 158 -42.94 1.17 -5.69
C GLY A 158 -43.54 1.41 -4.30
N LEU A 159 -42.85 2.15 -3.43
CA LEU A 159 -43.37 2.48 -2.10
C LEU A 159 -44.38 3.64 -2.19
N PRO A 160 -45.61 3.49 -1.67
CA PRO A 160 -46.55 4.60 -1.58
C PRO A 160 -45.98 5.69 -0.67
N VAL A 161 -46.14 6.95 -1.06
CA VAL A 161 -45.56 8.17 -0.45
C VAL A 161 -46.07 8.46 0.99
N SER A 162 -46.71 7.51 1.66
CA SER A 162 -47.31 7.71 2.98
C SER A 162 -46.37 7.29 4.12
N ILE A 163 -45.22 7.95 4.26
CA ILE A 163 -44.53 8.01 5.55
C ILE A 163 -44.36 9.49 5.90
N ARG A 164 -45.31 10.00 6.69
CA ARG A 164 -45.13 11.27 7.40
C ARG A 164 -44.26 10.96 8.61
N TRP A 165 -43.04 11.50 8.61
CA TRP A 165 -42.18 11.59 9.79
C TRP A 165 -42.73 12.65 10.75
#